data_AF-A0A0A8UPD8-F1
#
_entry.id   AF-A0A0A8UPD8-F1
#
_cell.length_a   1.000
_cell.length_b   1.000
_cell.length_c   1.000
_cell.angle_alpha   90.00
_cell.angle_beta   90.00
_cell.angle_gamma   90.00
#
_symmetry.space_group_name_H-M   'P 1'
#
loop_
_entity.id
_entity.type
_entity.pdbx_description
1 polymer ?
#
loop_
_entity_poly.entity_id
_entity_poly.type
_entity_poly.pdbx_seq_one_letter_code
_entity_poly.pdbx_strand_id
1 'polypeptide(L)'
;MRKIRLYFLFTLFISLPGFAAPDNTQLAVWANEAIIATYTFDYKNFLPRQKEIAKYFTAAGWTAYSTALNTSKLPDTVKKNYYVVSAVATLPPTIRTVNATQWEATMPILVLYKNPQYQQKQDLLVTINFIQAPSGQGVRGLAIASLQSKVTQPPCVCQPQTEEDATTNGKPQ
;
A
#
# COMPACT_ATOMS: atom_id res chain seq x y z
N MET A 1 -31.35 41.06 56.85
CA MET A 1 -32.21 40.50 55.79
C MET A 1 -31.37 40.24 54.54
N ARG A 2 -31.58 39.06 53.97
CA ARG A 2 -30.74 38.32 53.02
C ARG A 2 -31.04 38.75 51.58
N LYS A 3 -30.04 38.74 50.68
CA LYS A 3 -30.18 38.36 49.24
C LYS A 3 -28.81 38.39 48.55
N ILE A 4 -28.04 37.31 48.70
CA ILE A 4 -26.92 36.97 47.83
C ILE A 4 -27.51 36.28 46.60
N ARG A 5 -27.36 36.88 45.42
CA ARG A 5 -27.69 36.24 44.14
C ARG A 5 -26.49 35.42 43.70
N LEU A 6 -26.54 34.11 43.96
CA LEU A 6 -25.60 33.14 43.44
C LEU A 6 -26.04 32.76 42.02
N TYR A 7 -25.47 33.40 40.99
CA TYR A 7 -25.61 32.95 39.60
C TYR A 7 -24.57 31.85 39.35
N PHE A 8 -25.00 30.59 39.46
CA PHE A 8 -24.24 29.44 39.00
C PHE A 8 -24.36 29.38 37.48
N LEU A 9 -23.45 30.05 36.77
CA LEU A 9 -23.28 29.89 35.33
C LEU A 9 -22.60 28.54 35.08
N PHE A 10 -23.41 27.49 34.89
CA PHE A 10 -22.97 26.18 34.43
C PHE A 10 -22.64 26.29 32.92
N THR A 11 -21.43 26.77 32.60
CA THR A 11 -20.93 26.73 31.23
C THR A 11 -20.67 25.28 30.85
N LEU A 12 -21.62 24.72 30.11
CA LEU A 12 -21.50 23.43 29.42
C LEU A 12 -20.28 23.53 28.49
N PHE A 13 -19.17 22.89 28.86
CA PHE A 13 -18.04 22.67 27.96
C PHE A 13 -18.54 21.75 26.84
N ILE A 14 -18.99 22.34 25.74
CA ILE A 14 -19.22 21.62 24.49
C ILE A 14 -17.83 21.24 23.98
N SER A 15 -17.36 20.07 24.40
CA SER A 15 -16.21 19.42 23.79
C SER A 15 -16.60 19.04 22.36
N LEU A 16 -16.36 19.94 21.41
CA LEU A 16 -16.33 19.59 20.00
C LEU A 16 -15.27 18.50 19.84
N PRO A 17 -15.62 17.28 19.36
CA PRO A 17 -14.61 16.33 18.97
C PRO A 17 -13.85 16.94 17.79
N GLY A 18 -12.66 17.47 18.06
CA GLY A 18 -11.74 17.85 17.01
C GLY A 18 -11.26 16.56 16.34
N PHE A 19 -11.83 16.22 15.19
CA PHE A 19 -11.19 15.27 14.29
C PHE A 19 -9.91 15.94 13.80
N ALA A 20 -8.80 15.70 14.49
CA ALA A 20 -7.50 16.11 14.02
C ALA A 20 -7.28 15.50 12.63
N ALA A 21 -6.86 16.31 11.67
CA ALA A 21 -6.45 15.81 10.37
C ALA A 21 -5.39 14.70 10.59
N PRO A 22 -5.40 13.63 9.78
CA PRO A 22 -4.43 12.55 9.94
C PRO A 22 -3.01 13.12 9.88
N ASP A 23 -2.18 12.72 10.83
CA ASP A 23 -0.76 13.09 10.82
C ASP A 23 -0.06 12.48 9.59
N ASN A 24 0.92 13.18 9.02
CA ASN A 24 1.62 12.76 7.82
C ASN A 24 2.27 11.38 7.98
N THR A 25 2.74 11.04 9.18
CA THR A 25 3.28 9.71 9.47
C THR A 25 2.20 8.62 9.37
N GLN A 26 0.97 8.89 9.83
CA GLN A 26 -0.14 7.94 9.70
C GLN A 26 -0.52 7.72 8.23
N LEU A 27 -0.54 8.80 7.44
CA LEU A 27 -0.79 8.74 6.00
C LEU A 27 0.29 7.91 5.28
N ALA A 28 1.56 8.13 5.62
CA ALA A 28 2.69 7.38 5.06
C ALA A 28 2.62 5.89 5.42
N VAL A 29 2.34 5.55 6.67
CA VAL A 29 2.20 4.14 7.12
C VAL A 29 1.05 3.46 6.40
N TRP A 30 -0.11 4.12 6.30
CA TRP A 30 -1.26 3.57 5.59
C TRP A 30 -0.98 3.38 4.10
N ALA A 31 -0.36 4.36 3.44
CA ALA A 31 -0.02 4.28 2.03
C ALA A 31 0.96 3.12 1.75
N ASN A 32 1.96 2.94 2.61
CA ASN A 32 2.89 1.82 2.52
C ASN A 32 2.14 0.48 2.60
N GLU A 33 1.33 0.28 3.65
CA GLU A 33 0.56 -0.95 3.83
C GLU A 33 -0.35 -1.24 2.64
N ALA A 34 -1.10 -0.25 2.15
CA ALA A 34 -2.03 -0.43 1.05
C ALA A 34 -1.31 -0.80 -0.27
N ILE A 35 -0.18 -0.14 -0.54
CA ILE A 35 0.65 -0.45 -1.72
C ILE A 35 1.23 -1.86 -1.59
N ILE A 36 1.89 -2.21 -0.48
CA ILE A 36 2.51 -3.53 -0.32
C ILE A 36 1.45 -4.64 -0.35
N ALA A 37 0.28 -4.44 0.26
CA ALA A 37 -0.82 -5.40 0.19
C ALA A 37 -1.28 -5.67 -1.25
N THR A 38 -1.32 -4.64 -2.10
CA THR A 38 -1.71 -4.73 -3.52
C THR A 38 -0.74 -5.60 -4.34
N TYR A 39 0.53 -5.64 -3.95
CA TYR A 39 1.58 -6.44 -4.60
C TYR A 39 1.98 -7.70 -3.81
N THR A 40 1.09 -8.20 -2.93
CA THR A 40 1.34 -9.42 -2.14
C THR A 40 0.20 -10.42 -2.28
N PHE A 41 0.43 -11.43 -3.13
CA PHE A 41 -0.52 -12.51 -3.43
C PHE A 41 0.20 -13.69 -4.10
N ASP A 42 -0.44 -14.84 -4.19
CA ASP A 42 0.09 -16.01 -4.88
C ASP A 42 -0.93 -16.63 -5.84
N TYR A 43 -0.45 -17.57 -6.66
CA TYR A 43 -1.26 -18.28 -7.64
C TYR A 43 -2.41 -19.12 -7.04
N LYS A 44 -2.36 -19.49 -5.76
CA LYS A 44 -3.39 -20.28 -5.07
C LYS A 44 -4.46 -19.40 -4.41
N ASN A 45 -4.07 -18.27 -3.85
CA ASN A 45 -4.93 -17.39 -3.05
C ASN A 45 -5.29 -16.09 -3.76
N PHE A 46 -5.06 -15.97 -5.07
CA PHE A 46 -5.32 -14.75 -5.83
C PHE A 46 -6.72 -14.17 -5.56
N LEU A 47 -7.80 -14.94 -5.78
CA LEU A 47 -9.17 -14.46 -5.58
C LEU A 47 -9.48 -14.00 -4.14
N PRO A 48 -9.22 -14.80 -3.09
CA PRO A 48 -9.45 -14.33 -1.72
C PRO A 48 -8.59 -13.11 -1.37
N ARG A 49 -7.33 -13.05 -1.83
CA ARG A 49 -6.49 -11.86 -1.64
C ARG A 49 -7.02 -10.63 -2.37
N GLN A 50 -7.53 -10.76 -3.59
CA GLN A 50 -8.13 -9.63 -4.31
C GLN A 50 -9.35 -9.06 -3.56
N LYS A 51 -10.17 -9.90 -2.91
CA LYS A 51 -11.29 -9.45 -2.08
C LYS A 51 -10.81 -8.64 -0.86
N GLU A 52 -9.68 -9.01 -0.27
CA GLU A 52 -9.09 -8.28 0.84
C GLU A 52 -8.45 -6.97 0.39
N ILE A 53 -7.72 -6.99 -0.73
CA ILE A 53 -7.11 -5.81 -1.36
C ILE A 53 -8.18 -4.79 -1.74
N ALA A 54 -9.33 -5.24 -2.27
CA ALA A 54 -10.43 -4.36 -2.66
C ALA A 54 -10.93 -3.44 -1.53
N LYS A 55 -10.77 -3.83 -0.26
CA LYS A 55 -11.16 -3.01 0.90
C LYS A 55 -10.35 -1.70 0.99
N TYR A 56 -9.12 -1.68 0.46
CA TYR A 56 -8.29 -0.47 0.45
C TYR A 56 -8.73 0.54 -0.59
N PHE A 57 -9.62 0.18 -1.53
CA PHE A 57 -10.00 1.02 -2.65
C PHE A 57 -11.40 1.60 -2.45
N THR A 58 -11.62 2.74 -3.10
CA THR A 58 -12.96 3.18 -3.46
C THR A 58 -13.55 2.24 -4.53
N ALA A 59 -14.87 2.20 -4.68
CA ALA A 59 -15.50 1.37 -5.72
C ALA A 59 -14.99 1.69 -7.14
N ALA A 60 -14.84 2.99 -7.47
CA ALA A 60 -14.31 3.44 -8.75
C ALA A 60 -12.82 3.09 -8.91
N GLY A 61 -12.01 3.34 -7.88
CA GLY A 61 -10.58 3.02 -7.88
C GLY A 61 -10.32 1.52 -8.03
N TRP A 62 -11.12 0.68 -7.37
CA TRP A 62 -11.06 -0.78 -7.50
C TRP A 62 -11.36 -1.25 -8.92
N THR A 63 -12.39 -0.67 -9.54
CA THR A 63 -12.77 -1.00 -10.91
C THR A 63 -11.63 -0.66 -11.87
N ALA A 64 -11.08 0.55 -11.79
CA ALA A 64 -9.94 0.97 -12.62
C ALA A 64 -8.70 0.08 -12.40
N TYR A 65 -8.35 -0.21 -11.15
CA TYR A 65 -7.22 -1.08 -10.80
C TYR A 65 -7.41 -2.50 -11.34
N SER A 66 -8.56 -3.12 -11.08
CA SER A 66 -8.82 -4.50 -11.50
C SER A 66 -8.89 -4.64 -13.02
N THR A 67 -9.43 -3.65 -13.74
CA THR A 67 -9.33 -3.58 -15.20
C THR A 67 -7.88 -3.54 -15.66
N ALA A 68 -7.07 -2.62 -15.13
CA ALA A 68 -5.66 -2.50 -15.51
C ALA A 68 -4.86 -3.79 -15.20
N LEU A 69 -5.12 -4.41 -14.04
CA LEU A 69 -4.51 -5.67 -13.64
C LEU A 69 -4.84 -6.80 -14.63
N ASN A 70 -6.11 -6.93 -15.01
CA ASN A 70 -6.53 -7.96 -15.97
C ASN A 70 -5.98 -7.69 -17.38
N THR A 71 -6.00 -6.43 -17.84
CA THR A 71 -5.43 -6.04 -19.14
C THR A 71 -3.93 -6.33 -19.23
N SER A 72 -3.20 -6.21 -18.13
CA SER A 72 -1.76 -6.54 -18.08
C SER A 72 -1.45 -8.03 -18.25
N LYS A 73 -2.46 -8.91 -18.14
CA LYS A 73 -2.31 -10.37 -18.09
C LYS A 73 -1.40 -10.88 -16.97
N LEU A 74 -1.11 -10.04 -15.96
CA LEU A 74 -0.31 -10.43 -14.81
C LEU A 74 -0.92 -11.63 -14.05
N PRO A 75 -2.24 -11.67 -13.78
CA PRO A 75 -2.84 -12.82 -13.09
C PRO A 75 -2.64 -14.14 -13.84
N ASP A 76 -2.74 -14.13 -15.17
CA ASP A 76 -2.51 -15.31 -16.01
C ASP A 76 -1.06 -15.77 -15.94
N THR A 77 -0.12 -14.83 -16.01
CA THR A 77 1.32 -15.11 -15.86
C THR A 77 1.64 -15.69 -14.49
N VAL A 78 1.08 -15.13 -13.42
CA VAL A 78 1.29 -15.61 -12.04
C VAL A 78 0.74 -17.03 -11.89
N LYS A 79 -0.47 -17.28 -12.42
CA LYS A 79 -1.09 -18.60 -12.37
C LYS A 79 -0.32 -19.64 -13.19
N LYS A 80 0.06 -19.30 -14.42
CA LYS A 80 0.76 -20.20 -15.34
C LYS A 80 2.13 -20.62 -14.82
N ASN A 81 2.86 -19.72 -14.16
CA ASN A 81 4.22 -19.97 -13.70
C ASN A 81 4.30 -20.30 -12.20
N TYR A 82 3.16 -20.49 -11.53
CA TYR A 82 3.07 -20.79 -10.10
C TYR A 82 3.82 -19.77 -9.22
N TYR A 83 3.74 -18.48 -9.60
CA TYR A 83 4.46 -17.44 -8.88
C TYR A 83 3.80 -17.11 -7.54
N VAL A 84 4.65 -16.88 -6.55
CA VAL A 84 4.38 -16.09 -5.36
C VAL A 84 4.87 -14.68 -5.64
N VAL A 85 3.98 -13.70 -5.48
CA VAL A 85 4.27 -12.28 -5.66
C VAL A 85 4.39 -11.63 -4.30
N SER A 86 5.50 -10.94 -4.07
CA SER A 86 5.75 -10.17 -2.86
C SER A 86 6.40 -8.84 -3.21
N ALA A 87 6.28 -7.85 -2.33
CA ALA A 87 6.90 -6.56 -2.54
C ALA A 87 7.46 -6.00 -1.24
N VAL A 88 8.50 -5.17 -1.39
CA VAL A 88 9.08 -4.38 -0.30
C VAL A 88 9.29 -2.94 -0.76
N ALA A 89 9.09 -1.99 0.15
CA ALA A 89 9.45 -0.60 -0.11
C ALA A 89 10.97 -0.46 -0.16
N THR A 90 11.48 0.21 -1.20
CA THR A 90 12.92 0.51 -1.32
C THR A 90 13.27 1.87 -0.72
N LEU A 91 12.30 2.78 -0.67
CA LEU A 91 12.34 4.04 0.08
C LEU A 91 10.96 4.31 0.72
N PRO A 92 10.91 5.13 1.79
CA PRO A 92 9.64 5.56 2.37
C PRO A 92 8.75 6.30 1.34
N PRO A 93 7.41 6.26 1.51
CA PRO A 93 6.51 7.01 0.65
C PRO A 93 6.67 8.51 0.87
N THR A 94 6.70 9.28 -0.22
CA THR A 94 6.57 10.74 -0.18
C THR A 94 5.10 11.10 -0.28
N ILE A 95 4.58 11.84 0.70
CA ILE A 95 3.18 12.28 0.75
C ILE A 95 3.05 13.73 0.28
N ARG A 96 2.11 13.98 -0.63
CA ARG A 96 1.71 15.32 -1.06
C ARG A 96 0.21 15.51 -0.80
N THR A 97 -0.13 16.53 -0.01
CA THR A 97 -1.53 16.92 0.19
C THR A 97 -2.06 17.61 -1.06
N VAL A 98 -3.16 17.09 -1.62
CA VAL A 98 -3.85 17.70 -2.77
C VAL A 98 -4.91 18.68 -2.28
N ASN A 99 -5.68 18.28 -1.27
CA ASN A 99 -6.64 19.12 -0.55
C ASN A 99 -6.90 18.53 0.85
N ALA A 100 -7.86 19.07 1.60
CA ALA A 100 -8.13 18.68 2.98
C ALA A 100 -8.47 17.18 3.18
N THR A 101 -8.97 16.49 2.15
CA THR A 101 -9.43 15.09 2.23
C THR A 101 -8.81 14.20 1.16
N GLN A 102 -7.80 14.69 0.44
CA GLN A 102 -7.15 13.99 -0.65
C GLN A 102 -5.64 14.17 -0.63
N TRP A 103 -4.94 13.07 -0.84
CA TRP A 103 -3.49 12.99 -0.82
C TRP A 103 -2.99 12.15 -1.99
N GLU A 104 -1.75 12.41 -2.39
CA GLU A 104 -0.98 11.56 -3.29
C GLU A 104 0.20 10.97 -2.50
N ALA A 105 0.44 9.67 -2.65
CA ALA A 105 1.64 9.02 -2.17
C ALA A 105 2.42 8.46 -3.35
N THR A 106 3.73 8.73 -3.39
CA THR A 106 4.67 8.13 -4.34
C THR A 106 5.68 7.30 -3.57
N MET A 107 5.80 6.02 -3.91
CA MET A 107 6.66 5.06 -3.22
C MET A 107 7.34 4.13 -4.21
N PRO A 108 8.68 4.06 -4.22
CA PRO A 108 9.39 3.03 -4.97
C PRO A 108 9.35 1.71 -4.21
N ILE A 109 9.07 0.63 -4.93
CA ILE A 109 9.00 -0.74 -4.41
C ILE A 109 9.78 -1.68 -5.31
N LEU A 110 10.29 -2.76 -4.71
CA LEU A 110 10.82 -3.91 -5.43
C LEU A 110 9.79 -5.03 -5.36
N VAL A 111 9.27 -5.43 -6.53
CA VAL A 111 8.36 -6.57 -6.65
C VAL A 111 9.14 -7.83 -7.04
N LEU A 112 8.88 -8.91 -6.33
CA LEU A 112 9.49 -10.21 -6.52
C LEU A 112 8.43 -11.22 -7.00
N TYR A 113 8.67 -11.80 -8.18
CA TYR A 113 7.94 -12.94 -8.71
C TYR A 113 8.82 -14.18 -8.56
N LYS A 114 8.38 -15.14 -7.75
CA LYS A 114 9.21 -16.31 -7.41
C LYS A 114 8.43 -17.61 -7.51
N ASN A 115 9.06 -18.63 -8.09
CA ASN A 115 8.70 -20.04 -7.93
C ASN A 115 9.99 -20.84 -7.54
N PRO A 116 9.95 -22.17 -7.39
CA PRO A 116 11.14 -22.94 -6.99
C PRO A 116 12.32 -22.88 -7.96
N GLN A 117 12.08 -22.62 -9.25
CA GLN A 117 13.08 -22.71 -10.32
C GLN A 117 13.50 -21.33 -10.86
N TYR A 118 12.71 -20.29 -10.59
CA TYR A 118 12.83 -19.00 -11.24
C TYR A 118 12.46 -17.86 -10.29
N GLN A 119 13.22 -16.78 -10.40
CA GLN A 119 12.99 -15.56 -9.67
C GLN A 119 13.20 -14.35 -10.58
N GLN A 120 12.22 -13.47 -10.62
CA GLN A 120 12.27 -12.19 -11.33
C GLN A 120 12.00 -11.05 -10.36
N LYS A 121 12.82 -10.02 -10.46
CA LYS A 121 12.74 -8.78 -9.70
C LYS A 121 12.33 -7.64 -10.63
N GLN A 122 11.48 -6.76 -10.13
CA GLN A 122 11.00 -5.60 -10.88
C GLN A 122 10.89 -4.37 -9.97
N ASP A 123 11.62 -3.32 -10.30
CA ASP A 123 11.53 -2.05 -9.62
C ASP A 123 10.37 -1.22 -10.20
N LEU A 124 9.47 -0.81 -9.30
CA LEU A 124 8.30 -0.01 -9.63
C LEU A 124 8.30 1.28 -8.82
N LEU A 125 7.99 2.40 -9.48
CA LEU A 125 7.51 3.60 -8.82
C LEU A 125 5.99 3.57 -8.80
N VAL A 126 5.42 3.40 -7.62
CA VAL A 126 3.97 3.37 -7.43
C VAL A 126 3.48 4.74 -6.99
N THR A 127 2.46 5.25 -7.66
CA THR A 127 1.76 6.48 -7.28
C THR A 127 0.30 6.14 -7.00
N ILE A 128 -0.17 6.46 -5.80
CA ILE A 128 -1.58 6.38 -5.44
C ILE A 128 -2.15 7.76 -5.17
N ASN A 129 -3.37 8.00 -5.64
CA ASN A 129 -4.22 9.04 -5.07
C ASN A 129 -5.18 8.36 -4.11
N PHE A 130 -5.26 8.86 -2.88
CA PHE A 130 -6.12 8.31 -1.85
C PHE A 130 -6.84 9.43 -1.11
N ILE A 131 -8.01 9.10 -0.60
CA ILE A 131 -8.96 10.05 -0.04
C ILE A 131 -9.43 9.58 1.33
N GLN A 132 -10.04 10.50 2.08
CA GLN A 132 -10.89 10.12 3.19
C GLN A 132 -11.99 9.18 2.68
N ALA A 133 -12.11 8.01 3.30
CA ALA A 133 -12.98 6.96 2.82
C ALA A 133 -14.45 7.37 2.93
N PRO A 134 -15.27 7.10 1.88
CA PRO A 134 -16.72 7.16 2.01
C PRO A 134 -17.24 6.19 3.08
N SER A 135 -18.39 6.48 3.67
CA SER A 135 -19.01 5.63 4.68
C SER A 135 -19.14 4.17 4.21
N GLY A 136 -18.64 3.23 5.02
CA GLY A 136 -18.69 1.79 4.72
C GLY A 136 -17.63 1.30 3.73
N GLN A 137 -16.71 2.15 3.29
CA GLN A 137 -15.58 1.80 2.42
C GLN A 137 -14.25 2.08 3.12
N GLY A 138 -13.16 1.60 2.51
CA GLY A 138 -11.81 1.89 2.96
C GLY A 138 -11.35 1.09 4.17
N VAL A 139 -10.08 1.30 4.51
CA VAL A 139 -9.42 0.72 5.67
C VAL A 139 -8.94 1.87 6.53
N ARG A 140 -9.28 1.88 7.82
CA ARG A 140 -8.90 2.94 8.78
C ARG A 140 -9.29 4.35 8.31
N GLY A 141 -10.44 4.49 7.64
CA GLY A 141 -10.98 5.78 7.22
C GLY A 141 -10.33 6.36 5.96
N LEU A 142 -9.51 5.59 5.24
CA LEU A 142 -8.84 6.00 4.00
C LEU A 142 -9.12 4.98 2.88
N ALA A 143 -9.14 5.46 1.64
CA ALA A 143 -9.38 4.62 0.46
C ALA A 143 -8.62 5.14 -0.77
N ILE A 144 -8.07 4.21 -1.56
CA ILE A 144 -7.40 4.48 -2.83
C ILE A 144 -8.45 4.87 -3.88
N ALA A 145 -8.30 6.06 -4.43
CA ALA A 145 -9.09 6.56 -5.55
C ALA A 145 -8.47 6.16 -6.89
N SER A 146 -7.13 6.13 -6.99
CA SER A 146 -6.41 5.62 -8.15
C SER A 146 -5.04 5.08 -7.79
N LEU A 147 -4.56 4.10 -8.55
CA LEU A 147 -3.23 3.51 -8.42
C LEU A 147 -2.59 3.39 -9.80
N GLN A 148 -1.35 3.82 -9.91
CA GLN A 148 -0.53 3.71 -11.12
C GLN A 148 0.85 3.19 -10.74
N SER A 149 1.47 2.39 -11.60
CA SER A 149 2.82 1.90 -11.40
C SER A 149 3.64 2.04 -12.67
N LYS A 150 4.84 2.60 -12.56
CA LYS A 150 5.80 2.72 -13.65
C LYS A 150 7.02 1.87 -13.35
N VAL A 151 7.45 1.08 -14.33
CA VAL A 151 8.73 0.37 -14.27
C VAL A 151 9.87 1.37 -14.29
N THR A 152 10.70 1.38 -13.24
CA THR A 152 11.84 2.30 -13.11
C THR A 152 13.12 1.71 -13.67
N GLN A 153 13.23 0.38 -13.71
CA GLN A 153 14.36 -0.35 -14.28
C GLN A 153 13.86 -1.62 -14.98
N PRO A 154 14.52 -2.08 -16.07
CA PRO A 154 14.15 -3.32 -16.72
C PRO A 154 14.11 -4.50 -15.74
N PRO A 155 13.11 -5.40 -15.83
CA PRO A 155 13.04 -6.55 -14.93
C PRO A 155 14.31 -7.40 -15.02
N CYS A 156 14.85 -7.80 -13.87
CA CYS A 156 16.04 -8.63 -13.79
C CYS A 156 15.69 -10.05 -13.35
N VAL A 157 16.30 -11.04 -14.01
CA VAL A 157 16.18 -12.45 -13.67
C VAL A 157 17.32 -12.81 -12.72
N CYS A 158 17.00 -13.33 -11.54
CA CYS A 158 18.04 -13.89 -10.69
C CYS A 158 18.39 -15.27 -11.24
N GLN A 159 19.65 -15.46 -11.65
CA GLN A 159 20.14 -16.80 -11.95
C GLN A 159 20.14 -17.64 -10.66
N PRO A 160 19.82 -18.94 -10.72
CA PRO A 160 20.00 -19.83 -9.58
C PRO A 160 21.46 -19.73 -9.12
N GLN A 161 21.67 -19.53 -7.82
CA GLN A 161 23.02 -19.63 -7.25
C GLN A 161 23.44 -21.10 -7.36
N THR A 162 24.30 -21.42 -8.31
CA THR A 162 25.06 -22.68 -8.27
C THR A 162 25.96 -22.60 -7.02
N GLU A 163 26.01 -23.66 -6.22
CA GLU A 163 26.80 -23.76 -4.97
C GLU A 163 28.34 -23.72 -5.18
N GLU A 164 28.85 -22.97 -6.16
CA GLU A 164 30.27 -22.91 -6.49
C GLU A 164 31.01 -21.71 -5.87
N ASP A 165 30.31 -20.77 -5.24
CA ASP A 165 30.92 -19.60 -4.58
C ASP A 165 31.22 -19.79 -3.08
N ALA A 166 31.06 -21.00 -2.53
CA ALA A 166 31.33 -21.31 -1.12
C ALA A 166 32.73 -21.88 -0.84
N THR A 167 33.63 -21.92 -1.82
CA THR A 167 35.00 -22.47 -1.65
C THR A 167 36.10 -21.59 -2.23
N THR A 168 36.15 -20.30 -1.90
CA THR A 168 37.43 -19.55 -1.90
C THR A 168 37.45 -18.46 -0.84
N ASN A 169 37.50 -18.85 0.44
CA ASN A 169 38.10 -17.97 1.45
C ASN A 169 38.85 -18.81 2.48
N GLY A 170 39.97 -19.36 2.01
CA GLY A 170 41.02 -19.92 2.85
C GLY A 170 42.35 -19.28 2.51
N LYS A 171 42.66 -18.13 3.13
CA LYS A 171 44.02 -17.87 3.66
C LYS A 171 44.02 -16.68 4.63
N PRO A 172 44.51 -16.84 5.88
CA PRO A 172 44.83 -15.71 6.75
C PRO A 172 46.14 -15.06 6.29
N GLN A 173 46.19 -13.72 6.29
CA GLN A 173 47.42 -12.95 6.47
C GLN A 173 47.54 -12.57 7.94
#